data_AF-A0A382AG50-F1
#
_entry.id   AF-A0A382AG50-F1
#
_cell.length_a   1.000
_cell.length_b   1.000
_cell.length_c   1.000
_cell.angle_alpha   90.00
_cell.angle_beta   90.00
_cell.angle_gamma   90.00
#
_symmetry.space_group_name_H-M   'P 1'
#
loop_
_entity.id
_entity.type
_entity.pdbx_description
1 polymer ?
#
loop_
_entity_poly.entity_id
_entity_poly.type
_entity_poly.pdbx_seq_one_letter_code
_entity_poly.pdbx_strand_id
1 'polypeptide(L)'
;HPIGNWGKADYGGQEGRVSGASPQWMTGLLLNIYKNRLPGYDVCFEATHHGPLIDKPTMFLEIGSGEDQWELREPAEALIKSLLELEPAEGVTVVGIGGGHYTPRFTEAALSHMVCFGHMVANYGLPSLTPTLLDDAIKASDAKGLYFHKKGMKKSDYRKWKEYADERRIRVFSQADYNKRDL
;
A
#
# COMPACT_ATOMS: atom_id res chain seq x y z
N HIS A 1 1.16 -3.21 6.08
CA HIS A 1 0.94 -2.00 5.25
C HIS A 1 2.10 -1.00 5.41
N PRO A 2 2.19 0.10 4.63
CA PRO A 2 3.19 1.15 4.82
C PRO A 2 2.76 2.15 5.92
N ILE A 3 3.71 2.85 6.54
CA ILE A 3 3.47 3.62 7.78
C ILE A 3 3.48 5.12 7.51
N GLY A 4 2.56 5.87 8.12
CA GLY A 4 2.55 7.32 8.04
C GLY A 4 1.17 7.95 8.23
N ASN A 5 1.15 9.27 8.39
CA ASN A 5 -0.06 10.05 8.59
C ASN A 5 -0.24 11.09 7.49
N TRP A 6 -1.39 11.03 6.81
CA TRP A 6 -1.78 12.04 5.81
C TRP A 6 -2.17 13.38 6.43
N GLY A 7 -2.67 13.34 7.66
CA GLY A 7 -3.06 14.49 8.49
C GLY A 7 -2.62 14.23 9.93
N LYS A 8 -3.55 14.36 10.89
CA LYS A 8 -3.29 14.12 12.32
C LYS A 8 -2.66 12.75 12.59
N ALA A 9 -1.81 12.71 13.61
CA ALA A 9 -1.07 11.53 14.05
C ALA A 9 -1.62 10.98 15.38
N ASP A 10 -2.92 10.68 15.41
CA ASP A 10 -3.63 10.27 16.63
C ASP A 10 -3.12 8.93 17.21
N TYR A 11 -2.51 8.09 16.35
CA TYR A 11 -1.98 6.76 16.70
C TYR A 11 -0.45 6.68 16.46
N GLY A 12 0.26 7.76 16.80
CA GLY A 12 1.71 7.84 16.76
C GLY A 12 2.29 8.35 15.43
N GLY A 13 3.61 8.59 15.44
CA GLY A 13 4.32 9.24 14.33
C GLY A 13 4.22 10.76 14.39
N GLN A 14 4.28 11.41 13.22
CA GLN A 14 4.13 12.87 13.10
C GLN A 14 3.06 13.21 12.08
N GLU A 15 2.35 14.31 12.31
CA GLU A 15 1.31 14.81 11.42
C GLU A 15 1.90 15.20 10.06
N GLY A 16 1.23 14.79 8.97
CA GLY A 16 1.64 15.11 7.61
C GLY A 16 3.02 14.53 7.24
N ARG A 17 3.38 13.36 7.79
CA ARG A 17 4.67 12.69 7.54
C ARG A 17 4.46 11.20 7.30
N VAL A 18 5.25 10.66 6.40
CA VAL A 18 5.28 9.23 6.08
C VAL A 18 6.68 8.66 6.28
N SER A 19 6.77 7.40 6.70
CA SER A 19 8.03 6.66 6.85
C SER A 19 8.51 6.12 5.51
N GLY A 20 9.76 5.65 5.42
CA GLY A 20 10.20 4.90 4.25
C GLY A 20 9.34 3.65 4.01
N ALA A 21 8.92 3.40 2.78
CA ALA A 21 8.16 2.20 2.40
C ALA A 21 9.06 1.15 1.73
N SER A 22 8.62 -0.11 1.73
CA SER A 22 9.34 -1.24 1.12
C SER A 22 8.48 -1.95 0.07
N PRO A 23 8.14 -1.32 -1.08
CA PRO A 23 7.09 -1.80 -2.00
C PRO A 23 7.29 -3.21 -2.54
N GLN A 24 8.52 -3.55 -2.95
CA GLN A 24 8.85 -4.87 -3.52
C GLN A 24 8.76 -5.95 -2.44
N TRP A 25 9.25 -5.68 -1.23
CA TRP A 25 9.16 -6.57 -0.09
C TRP A 25 7.72 -6.74 0.41
N MET A 26 6.96 -5.64 0.51
CA MET A 26 5.54 -5.68 0.85
C MET A 26 4.74 -6.51 -0.14
N THR A 27 5.03 -6.35 -1.43
CA THR A 27 4.34 -7.12 -2.48
C THR A 27 4.77 -8.58 -2.45
N GLY A 28 6.05 -8.89 -2.27
CA GLY A 28 6.52 -10.27 -2.12
C GLY A 28 5.88 -10.96 -0.92
N LEU A 29 5.78 -10.25 0.20
CA LEU A 29 5.10 -10.75 1.40
C LEU A 29 3.60 -10.99 1.14
N LEU A 30 2.91 -10.09 0.44
CA LEU A 30 1.51 -10.30 0.03
C LEU A 30 1.35 -11.59 -0.80
N LEU A 31 2.23 -11.82 -1.78
CA LEU A 31 2.20 -13.02 -2.62
C LEU A 31 2.39 -14.30 -1.79
N ASN A 32 3.36 -14.29 -0.88
CA ASN A 32 3.64 -15.43 0.00
C ASN A 32 2.50 -15.70 0.96
N ILE A 33 1.93 -14.66 1.59
CA ILE A 33 0.76 -14.82 2.47
C ILE A 33 -0.41 -15.36 1.66
N TYR A 34 -0.64 -14.86 0.46
CA TYR A 34 -1.71 -15.38 -0.40
C TYR A 34 -1.50 -16.88 -0.68
N LYS A 35 -0.29 -17.32 -1.02
CA LYS A 35 0.02 -18.74 -1.24
C LYS A 35 -0.16 -19.61 0.01
N ASN A 36 0.25 -19.11 1.18
CA ASN A 36 0.23 -19.84 2.45
C ASN A 36 -1.05 -19.61 3.27
N ARG A 37 -2.05 -18.92 2.72
CA ARG A 37 -3.26 -18.51 3.46
C ARG A 37 -4.08 -19.70 3.96
N LEU A 38 -4.67 -19.52 5.12
CA LEU A 38 -5.62 -20.47 5.69
C LEU A 38 -7.03 -20.26 5.12
N PRO A 39 -7.85 -21.32 4.99
CA PRO A 39 -9.26 -21.18 4.68
C PRO A 39 -9.96 -20.24 5.66
N GLY A 40 -10.82 -19.36 5.15
CA GLY A 40 -11.56 -18.40 5.96
C GLY A 40 -10.83 -17.08 6.24
N TYR A 41 -9.57 -16.94 5.81
CA TYR A 41 -8.83 -15.67 5.90
C TYR A 41 -8.72 -14.99 4.55
N ASP A 42 -9.03 -13.69 4.53
CA ASP A 42 -8.69 -12.81 3.44
C ASP A 42 -7.26 -12.29 3.59
N VAL A 43 -6.64 -11.94 2.45
CA VAL A 43 -5.28 -11.41 2.39
C VAL A 43 -5.33 -10.10 1.61
N CYS A 44 -4.88 -9.02 2.21
CA CYS A 44 -4.90 -7.70 1.58
C CYS A 44 -3.80 -6.78 2.07
N PHE A 45 -3.54 -5.74 1.28
CA PHE A 45 -2.90 -4.53 1.79
C PHE A 45 -3.86 -3.68 2.60
N GLU A 46 -3.30 -2.82 3.43
CA GLU A 46 -4.00 -1.67 4.00
C GLU A 46 -3.37 -0.37 3.51
N ALA A 47 -4.16 0.71 3.56
CA ALA A 47 -3.71 2.05 3.27
C ALA A 47 -2.60 2.51 4.24
N THR A 48 -1.82 3.52 3.83
CA THR A 48 -0.87 4.16 4.74
C THR A 48 -1.62 4.80 5.91
N HIS A 49 -1.28 4.41 7.12
CA HIS A 49 -1.85 4.96 8.34
C HIS A 49 -0.94 4.72 9.56
N HIS A 50 -1.23 5.46 10.63
CA HIS A 50 -0.60 5.47 11.96
C HIS A 50 0.94 5.57 11.98
N GLY A 51 1.51 5.63 13.18
CA GLY A 51 2.95 5.68 13.40
C GLY A 51 3.60 4.29 13.40
N PRO A 52 4.91 4.21 13.68
CA PRO A 52 5.84 5.30 13.98
C PRO A 52 6.35 6.06 12.73
N LEU A 53 6.99 7.21 12.94
CA LEU A 53 7.82 7.83 11.91
C LEU A 53 9.25 7.27 12.02
N ILE A 54 9.74 6.61 10.97
CA ILE A 54 11.06 5.97 10.93
C ILE A 54 11.76 6.27 9.60
N ASP A 55 13.07 6.49 9.65
CA ASP A 55 13.89 6.84 8.49
C ASP A 55 14.23 5.64 7.59
N LYS A 56 14.25 4.43 8.14
CA LYS A 56 14.50 3.19 7.38
C LYS A 56 13.22 2.65 6.74
N PRO A 57 13.29 2.14 5.50
CA PRO A 57 12.18 1.43 4.86
C PRO A 57 11.59 0.36 5.77
N THR A 58 10.28 0.46 6.06
CA THR A 58 9.59 -0.38 7.05
C THR A 58 8.17 -0.72 6.56
N MET A 59 7.63 -1.85 7.03
CA MET A 59 6.26 -2.27 6.79
C MET A 59 5.70 -3.01 8.01
N PHE A 60 4.38 -2.98 8.19
CA PHE A 60 3.67 -3.85 9.12
C PHE A 60 3.20 -5.14 8.45
N LEU A 61 3.24 -6.22 9.22
CA LEU A 61 2.68 -7.55 8.94
C LEU A 61 1.75 -7.90 10.11
N GLU A 62 0.49 -8.18 9.83
CA GLU A 62 -0.56 -8.17 10.86
C GLU A 62 -1.53 -9.36 10.73
N ILE A 63 -2.14 -9.72 11.86
CA ILE A 63 -3.29 -10.63 11.94
C ILE A 63 -4.49 -9.79 12.36
N GLY A 64 -5.55 -9.82 11.55
CA GLY A 64 -6.80 -9.14 11.84
C GLY A 64 -7.92 -10.11 12.26
N SER A 65 -9.00 -9.63 12.91
CA SER A 65 -9.20 -8.25 13.36
C SER A 65 -9.63 -8.14 14.84
N GLY A 66 -9.62 -9.23 15.60
CA GLY A 66 -9.94 -9.21 17.03
C GLY A 66 -9.05 -10.15 17.84
N GLU A 67 -9.16 -10.06 19.16
CA GLU A 67 -8.39 -10.86 20.12
C GLU A 67 -8.47 -12.36 19.82
N ASP A 68 -9.65 -12.82 19.44
CA ASP A 68 -9.89 -14.22 19.05
C ASP A 68 -9.01 -14.68 17.88
N GLN A 69 -8.58 -13.79 16.98
CA GLN A 69 -7.64 -14.12 15.90
C GLN A 69 -6.19 -13.90 16.31
N TRP A 70 -5.91 -12.92 17.16
CA TRP A 70 -4.55 -12.58 17.58
C TRP A 70 -3.90 -13.68 18.42
N GLU A 71 -4.68 -14.39 19.21
CA GLU A 71 -4.21 -15.50 20.07
C GLU A 71 -4.06 -16.82 19.29
N LEU A 72 -4.49 -16.88 18.03
CA LEU A 72 -4.41 -18.11 17.25
C LEU A 72 -3.00 -18.34 16.71
N ARG A 73 -2.54 -19.57 16.91
CA ARG A 73 -1.20 -19.98 16.48
C ARG A 73 -1.14 -20.23 14.98
N GLU A 74 -2.17 -20.82 14.39
CA GLU A 74 -2.15 -21.23 12.98
C GLU A 74 -2.01 -20.04 12.02
N PRO A 75 -2.74 -18.91 12.16
CA PRO A 75 -2.54 -17.74 11.32
C PRO A 75 -1.15 -17.13 11.52
N ALA A 76 -0.63 -17.12 12.76
CA ALA A 76 0.72 -16.66 13.05
C ALA A 76 1.78 -17.54 12.35
N GLU A 77 1.65 -18.86 12.39
CA GLU A 77 2.54 -19.78 11.68
C GLU A 77 2.51 -19.56 10.16
N ALA A 78 1.33 -19.31 9.57
CA ALA A 78 1.21 -18.98 8.15
C ALA A 78 1.90 -17.66 7.78
N LEU A 79 1.79 -16.62 8.62
CA LEU A 79 2.49 -15.35 8.40
C LEU A 79 4.01 -15.49 8.56
N ILE A 80 4.47 -16.18 9.61
CA ILE A 80 5.90 -16.40 9.85
C ILE A 80 6.51 -17.23 8.73
N LYS A 81 5.84 -18.29 8.26
CA LYS A 81 6.27 -19.05 7.09
C LYS A 81 6.42 -18.13 5.87
N SER A 82 5.44 -17.27 5.62
CA SER A 82 5.47 -16.32 4.49
C SER A 82 6.61 -15.30 4.59
N LEU A 83 6.98 -14.91 5.81
CA LEU A 83 8.12 -14.03 6.09
C LEU A 83 9.47 -14.74 5.93
N LEU A 84 9.57 -16.02 6.33
CA LEU A 84 10.79 -16.82 6.16
C LEU A 84 11.06 -17.17 4.69
N GLU A 85 10.01 -17.25 3.86
CA GLU A 85 10.09 -17.46 2.41
C GLU A 85 10.18 -16.13 1.62
N LEU A 86 10.41 -15.00 2.31
CA LEU A 86 10.31 -13.67 1.71
C LEU A 86 11.38 -13.42 0.64
N GLU A 87 10.91 -13.10 -0.56
CA GLU A 87 11.70 -12.59 -1.67
C GLU A 87 11.10 -11.27 -2.17
N PRO A 88 11.90 -10.32 -2.67
CA PRO A 88 11.37 -9.07 -3.20
C PRO A 88 10.62 -9.33 -4.50
N ALA A 89 9.39 -8.83 -4.62
CA ALA A 89 8.64 -8.98 -5.86
C ALA A 89 9.19 -8.08 -6.97
N GLU A 90 9.28 -8.63 -8.18
CA GLU A 90 9.53 -7.83 -9.38
C GLU A 90 8.27 -7.01 -9.75
N GLY A 91 8.49 -5.80 -10.27
CA GLY A 91 7.41 -4.96 -10.76
C GLY A 91 7.70 -3.46 -10.71
N VAL A 92 6.82 -2.69 -11.36
CA VAL A 92 6.86 -1.23 -11.31
C VAL A 92 6.34 -0.74 -9.97
N THR A 93 7.15 0.03 -9.26
CA THR A 93 6.75 0.65 -8.00
C THR A 93 5.88 1.88 -8.22
N VAL A 94 4.73 1.95 -7.54
CA VAL A 94 3.78 3.08 -7.61
C VAL A 94 3.23 3.48 -6.25
N VAL A 95 2.74 4.71 -6.14
CA VAL A 95 1.85 5.15 -5.05
C VAL A 95 0.39 4.93 -5.46
N GLY A 96 -0.37 4.26 -4.61
CA GLY A 96 -1.80 4.01 -4.82
C GLY A 96 -2.65 5.17 -4.29
N ILE A 97 -3.67 5.61 -5.03
CA ILE A 97 -4.59 6.66 -4.58
C ILE A 97 -6.05 6.25 -4.80
N GLY A 98 -6.85 6.33 -3.74
CA GLY A 98 -8.28 6.09 -3.74
C GLY A 98 -8.72 4.74 -3.16
N GLY A 99 -10.01 4.64 -2.86
CA GLY A 99 -10.62 3.45 -2.25
C GLY A 99 -10.71 3.51 -0.73
N GLY A 100 -11.07 2.37 -0.13
CA GLY A 100 -11.17 2.21 1.33
C GLY A 100 -9.86 1.80 1.99
N HIS A 101 -9.93 1.55 3.29
CA HIS A 101 -8.78 1.18 4.13
C HIS A 101 -8.06 -0.09 3.66
N TYR A 102 -8.80 -1.18 3.37
CA TYR A 102 -8.24 -2.46 2.91
C TYR A 102 -7.86 -2.51 1.41
N THR A 103 -7.91 -1.38 0.71
CA THR A 103 -7.39 -1.19 -0.66
C THR A 103 -7.54 -2.38 -1.64
N PRO A 104 -8.73 -3.00 -1.80
CA PRO A 104 -8.87 -4.29 -2.48
C PRO A 104 -8.40 -4.29 -3.94
N ARG A 105 -8.52 -3.14 -4.63
CA ARG A 105 -8.04 -2.99 -6.01
C ARG A 105 -6.51 -2.94 -6.14
N PHE A 106 -5.81 -2.46 -5.12
CA PHE A 106 -4.35 -2.47 -5.11
C PHE A 106 -3.85 -3.87 -4.81
N THR A 107 -4.49 -4.56 -3.85
CA THR A 107 -4.26 -5.98 -3.58
C THR A 107 -4.45 -6.83 -4.84
N GLU A 108 -5.61 -6.72 -5.51
CA GLU A 108 -5.90 -7.46 -6.75
C GLU A 108 -4.88 -7.17 -7.86
N ALA A 109 -4.51 -5.90 -8.05
CA ALA A 109 -3.53 -5.52 -9.05
C ALA A 109 -2.15 -6.11 -8.74
N ALA A 110 -1.71 -6.05 -7.47
CA ALA A 110 -0.43 -6.60 -7.04
C ALA A 110 -0.38 -8.14 -7.12
N LEU A 111 -1.49 -8.84 -6.88
CA LEU A 111 -1.57 -10.28 -7.06
C LEU A 111 -1.51 -10.66 -8.56
N SER A 112 -2.17 -9.90 -9.44
CA SER A 112 -2.35 -10.31 -10.84
C SER A 112 -1.32 -9.72 -11.81
N HIS A 113 -0.65 -8.61 -11.48
CA HIS A 113 0.22 -7.86 -12.39
C HIS A 113 1.53 -7.44 -11.71
N MET A 114 2.58 -7.24 -12.49
CA MET A 114 3.92 -6.83 -12.05
C MET A 114 3.96 -5.35 -11.61
N VAL A 115 3.15 -5.02 -10.60
CA VAL A 115 3.08 -3.75 -9.91
C VAL A 115 3.36 -3.96 -8.43
N CYS A 116 4.10 -3.03 -7.82
CA CYS A 116 4.43 -3.03 -6.40
C CYS A 116 3.95 -1.72 -5.78
N PHE A 117 3.10 -1.79 -4.74
CA PHE A 117 2.56 -0.60 -4.10
C PHE A 117 3.45 -0.17 -2.93
N GLY A 118 3.89 1.08 -2.95
CA GLY A 118 4.46 1.75 -1.80
C GLY A 118 3.36 2.33 -0.92
N HIS A 119 3.41 3.64 -0.67
CA HIS A 119 2.30 4.30 0.03
C HIS A 119 0.98 4.20 -0.73
N MET A 120 -0.11 4.09 0.03
CA MET A 120 -1.47 4.00 -0.47
C MET A 120 -2.37 5.00 0.26
N VAL A 121 -2.90 5.97 -0.47
CA VAL A 121 -3.80 7.01 0.06
C VAL A 121 -5.25 6.53 -0.07
N ALA A 122 -5.87 6.09 1.04
CA ALA A 122 -7.31 5.86 1.05
C ALA A 122 -8.10 7.16 0.97
N ASN A 123 -9.38 7.08 0.61
CA ASN A 123 -10.24 8.25 0.41
C ASN A 123 -10.32 9.20 1.62
N TYR A 124 -10.27 8.66 2.84
CA TYR A 124 -10.30 9.47 4.06
C TYR A 124 -9.03 10.31 4.24
N GLY A 125 -7.91 9.95 3.61
CA GLY A 125 -6.66 10.71 3.63
C GLY A 125 -6.60 11.83 2.59
N LEU A 126 -7.43 11.77 1.53
CA LEU A 126 -7.41 12.76 0.44
C LEU A 126 -7.68 14.21 0.88
N PRO A 127 -8.56 14.50 1.85
CA PRO A 127 -8.76 15.87 2.34
C PRO A 127 -7.51 16.49 2.97
N SER A 128 -6.63 15.68 3.58
CA SER A 128 -5.39 16.14 4.22
C SER A 128 -4.18 16.06 3.29
N LEU A 129 -4.27 15.30 2.20
CA LEU A 129 -3.16 15.14 1.25
C LEU A 129 -2.82 16.49 0.58
N THR A 130 -1.54 16.84 0.63
CA THR A 130 -0.95 18.03 -0.02
C THR A 130 0.01 17.62 -1.13
N PRO A 131 0.30 18.52 -2.11
CA PRO A 131 1.33 18.29 -3.11
C PRO A 131 2.67 17.80 -2.54
N THR A 132 3.18 18.49 -1.51
CA THR A 132 4.45 18.14 -0.86
C THR A 132 4.38 16.75 -0.24
N LEU A 133 3.27 16.40 0.42
CA LEU A 133 3.13 15.10 1.07
C LEU A 133 3.00 13.95 0.05
N LEU A 134 2.40 14.21 -1.11
CA LEU A 134 2.39 13.24 -2.20
C LEU A 134 3.79 13.07 -2.80
N ASP A 135 4.54 14.16 -3.03
CA ASP A 135 5.93 14.10 -3.48
C ASP A 135 6.81 13.32 -2.47
N ASP A 136 6.62 13.55 -1.17
CA ASP A 136 7.30 12.80 -0.11
C ASP A 136 6.94 11.31 -0.15
N ALA A 137 5.67 10.96 -0.35
CA ALA A 137 5.23 9.56 -0.45
C ALA A 137 5.79 8.86 -1.69
N ILE A 138 5.89 9.56 -2.83
CA ILE A 138 6.52 9.04 -4.06
C ILE A 138 7.99 8.76 -3.78
N LYS A 139 8.71 9.71 -3.15
CA LYS A 139 10.13 9.57 -2.81
C LYS A 139 10.37 8.47 -1.80
N ALA A 140 9.60 8.42 -0.71
CA ALA A 140 9.69 7.42 0.35
C ALA A 140 9.38 6.00 -0.15
N SER A 141 8.68 5.89 -1.28
CA SER A 141 8.40 4.62 -1.95
C SER A 141 9.40 4.26 -3.06
N ASP A 142 10.31 5.16 -3.49
CA ASP A 142 10.99 5.08 -4.80
C ASP A 142 10.02 4.76 -5.96
N ALA A 143 8.85 5.41 -5.94
CA ALA A 143 7.81 5.16 -6.93
C ALA A 143 8.11 5.81 -8.28
N LYS A 144 7.82 5.09 -9.36
CA LYS A 144 7.93 5.58 -10.75
C LYS A 144 6.69 6.36 -11.19
N GLY A 145 5.63 6.36 -10.38
CA GLY A 145 4.40 7.08 -10.69
C GLY A 145 3.24 6.75 -9.75
N LEU A 146 2.04 7.08 -10.20
CA LEU A 146 0.79 6.91 -9.47
C LEU A 146 -0.09 5.82 -10.10
N TYR A 147 -0.90 5.18 -9.27
CA TYR A 147 -1.97 4.28 -9.71
C TYR A 147 -3.27 4.62 -8.99
N PHE A 148 -4.31 4.98 -9.75
CA PHE A 148 -5.59 5.42 -9.17
C PHE A 148 -6.61 4.29 -9.14
N HIS A 149 -7.26 4.09 -7.99
CA HIS A 149 -8.56 3.42 -7.95
C HIS A 149 -9.66 4.41 -8.34
N LYS A 150 -9.70 4.79 -9.63
CA LYS A 150 -10.58 5.85 -10.16
C LYS A 150 -12.06 5.68 -9.79
N LYS A 151 -12.58 4.45 -9.84
CA LYS A 151 -13.99 4.14 -9.50
C LYS A 151 -14.28 4.29 -8.00
N GLY A 152 -13.26 4.18 -7.16
CA GLY A 152 -13.37 4.35 -5.72
C GLY A 152 -13.24 5.78 -5.25
N MET A 153 -13.00 6.77 -6.12
CA MET A 153 -12.73 8.16 -5.74
C MET A 153 -13.89 9.08 -6.11
N LYS A 154 -14.01 10.20 -5.38
CA LYS A 154 -14.80 11.33 -5.89
C LYS A 154 -14.14 11.88 -7.16
N LYS A 155 -14.96 12.25 -8.13
CA LYS A 155 -14.50 12.77 -9.43
C LYS A 155 -13.63 14.03 -9.29
N SER A 156 -13.94 14.89 -8.33
CA SER A 156 -13.15 16.08 -7.99
C SER A 156 -11.75 15.73 -7.53
N ASP A 157 -11.62 14.76 -6.62
CA ASP A 157 -10.33 14.37 -6.05
C ASP A 157 -9.45 13.69 -7.10
N TYR A 158 -10.05 12.81 -7.91
CA TYR A 158 -9.34 12.20 -9.04
C TYR A 158 -8.81 13.25 -10.03
N ARG A 159 -9.64 14.24 -10.40
CA ARG A 159 -9.22 15.32 -11.31
C ARG A 159 -8.06 16.13 -10.73
N LYS A 160 -8.19 16.59 -9.49
CA LYS A 160 -7.15 17.34 -8.78
C LYS A 160 -5.80 16.62 -8.82
N TRP A 161 -5.76 15.35 -8.41
CA TRP A 161 -4.50 14.61 -8.35
C TRP A 161 -3.98 14.15 -9.71
N LYS A 162 -4.86 13.98 -10.70
CA LYS A 162 -4.45 13.73 -12.07
C LYS A 162 -3.84 14.97 -12.72
N GLU A 163 -4.43 16.14 -12.53
CA GLU A 163 -3.90 17.43 -12.99
C GLU A 163 -2.53 17.70 -12.36
N TYR A 164 -2.41 17.51 -11.04
CA TYR A 164 -1.11 17.61 -10.35
C TYR A 164 -0.05 16.67 -10.96
N ALA A 165 -0.42 15.41 -11.21
CA ALA A 165 0.50 14.45 -11.83
C ALA A 165 0.94 14.90 -13.24
N ASP A 166 0.02 15.45 -14.04
CA ASP A 166 0.33 15.94 -15.39
C ASP A 166 1.25 17.17 -15.36
N GLU A 167 0.99 18.14 -14.49
CA GLU A 167 1.84 19.33 -14.30
C GLU A 167 3.27 18.96 -13.87
N ARG A 168 3.40 17.97 -12.99
CA ARG A 168 4.67 17.49 -12.46
C ARG A 168 5.34 16.42 -13.32
N ARG A 169 4.70 16.02 -14.44
CA ARG A 169 5.13 14.93 -15.33
C ARG A 169 5.33 13.60 -14.60
N ILE A 170 4.54 13.36 -13.55
CA ILE A 170 4.48 12.09 -12.84
C ILE A 170 3.63 11.13 -13.67
N ARG A 171 4.21 9.98 -14.05
CA ARG A 171 3.48 8.98 -14.84
C ARG A 171 2.30 8.43 -14.05
N VAL A 172 1.14 8.34 -14.70
CA VAL A 172 -0.02 7.63 -14.16
C VAL A 172 -0.15 6.30 -14.87
N PHE A 173 -0.03 5.23 -14.11
CA PHE A 173 -0.12 3.86 -14.61
C PHE A 173 -1.54 3.32 -14.50
N SER A 174 -1.84 2.37 -15.37
CA SER A 174 -3.03 1.55 -15.41
C SER A 174 -2.65 0.08 -15.44
N GLN A 175 -3.62 -0.81 -15.26
CA GLN A 175 -3.36 -2.25 -15.27
C GLN A 175 -2.78 -2.75 -16.60
N ALA A 176 -3.11 -2.08 -17.71
CA ALA A 176 -2.61 -2.41 -19.05
C ALA A 176 -1.12 -2.06 -19.25
N ASP A 177 -0.53 -1.26 -18.35
CA ASP A 177 0.89 -0.90 -18.40
C ASP A 177 1.80 -2.02 -17.86
N TYR A 178 1.23 -3.07 -17.28
CA TYR A 178 1.98 -4.10 -16.56
C TYR A 178 1.84 -5.47 -17.22
N ASN A 179 2.91 -6.24 -17.18
CA ASN A 179 2.84 -7.68 -17.45
C ASN A 179 2.04 -8.37 -16.35
N LYS A 180 1.35 -9.46 -16.69
CA LYS A 180 0.72 -10.32 -15.70
C LYS A 180 1.78 -11.04 -14.87
N ARG A 181 1.46 -11.33 -13.60
CA ARG A 181 2.24 -12.26 -12.79
C ARG A 181 1.87 -13.70 -13.15
N ASP A 182 2.87 -14.57 -13.08
CA ASP A 182 2.68 -16.01 -13.05
C ASP A 182 2.69 -16.43 -11.56
N LEU A 183 1.53 -16.85 -11.03
CA LEU A 183 1.34 -17.19 -9.61
C LEU A 183 1.07 -18.68 -9.42
#